data_AF-A0A1V5A5C5-F1
#
_entry.id   AF-A0A1V5A5C5-F1
#
_cell.length_a   1.000
_cell.length_b   1.000
_cell.length_c   1.000
_cell.angle_alpha   90.00
_cell.angle_beta   90.00
_cell.angle_gamma   90.00
#
_symmetry.space_group_name_H-M   'P 1'
#
loop_
_entity.id
_entity.type
_entity.pdbx_description
1 polymer ?
#
loop_
_entity_poly.entity_id
_entity_poly.type
_entity_poly.pdbx_seq_one_letter_code
_entity_poly.pdbx_strand_id
1 'polypeptide(L)'
;MARFCEKCGASLAGNAQFCEECGAPVPAEAPAPPPQPNASAPAPLPGLGTPPKKGPAPSKKGLPLPLIIGAGAAVVILIAAIAIVPGLISPEPANGSLPGGTIPPTPTSSLEPGPVDTAPSETEVAVQVTRDTGISTEDINLHFMDVAFGGGNLFLERLPLSSKRTTISLNAGEESDKVLIESFASNFNLLSQSNKLFENTKTGQTGDIRIKFLPSDGLKAIDLTSDMKWLNREYTRDGITCAKIKGYDIYLNSDMEGDMRDHYLLRSLLYTLGFKGDSLHYQDSIFAYPENTMTELSFLDEKTLQVMYGLGMNNGMTVEDVKRVLFFR
;
A
#
# COMPACT_ATOMS: atom_id res chain seq x y z
N MET A 1 11.57 15.08 33.86
CA MET A 1 10.46 14.66 32.97
C MET A 1 11.09 14.19 31.67
N ALA A 2 10.75 12.98 31.19
CA ALA A 2 11.25 12.49 29.91
C ALA A 2 10.61 13.30 28.77
N ARG A 3 11.43 13.83 27.87
CA ARG A 3 10.98 14.58 26.67
C ARG A 3 11.08 13.64 25.48
N PHE A 4 10.13 13.73 24.56
CA PHE A 4 10.08 12.88 23.37
C PHE A 4 10.03 13.73 22.11
N CYS A 5 10.64 13.24 21.03
CA CYS A 5 10.62 13.91 19.74
C CYS A 5 9.21 13.90 19.16
N GLU A 6 8.68 15.07 18.81
CA GLU A 6 7.33 15.20 18.22
C GLU A 6 7.26 14.66 16.78
N LYS A 7 8.41 14.44 16.12
CA LYS A 7 8.49 13.90 14.76
C LYS A 7 8.56 12.37 14.71
N CYS A 8 9.33 11.73 15.59
CA CYS A 8 9.56 10.27 15.54
C CYS A 8 9.26 9.52 16.85
N GLY A 9 8.97 10.22 17.95
CA GLY A 9 8.67 9.61 19.24
C GLY A 9 9.88 9.16 20.07
N ALA A 10 11.11 9.36 19.58
CA ALA A 10 12.32 8.98 20.32
C ALA A 10 12.50 9.78 21.61
N SER A 11 13.07 9.17 22.65
CA SER A 11 13.41 9.85 23.90
C SER A 11 14.56 10.84 23.65
N LEU A 12 14.38 12.09 24.06
CA LEU A 12 15.36 13.16 23.91
C LEU A 12 16.16 13.33 25.20
N ALA A 13 17.48 13.51 25.06
CA ALA A 13 18.31 13.97 26.16
C ALA A 13 17.88 15.39 26.60
N GLY A 14 17.99 15.70 27.89
CA GLY A 14 17.36 16.88 28.50
C GLY A 14 17.70 18.23 27.86
N ASN A 15 18.84 18.33 27.17
CA ASN A 15 19.33 19.53 26.48
C ASN A 15 19.56 19.32 24.97
N ALA A 16 19.03 18.23 24.38
CA ALA A 16 19.17 17.96 22.96
C ALA A 16 18.51 19.07 22.13
N GLN A 17 19.30 19.73 21.27
CA GLN A 17 18.82 20.73 20.30
C GLN A 17 18.28 20.08 19.02
N PHE A 18 18.66 18.82 18.77
CA PHE A 18 18.23 18.02 17.63
C PHE A 18 17.99 16.58 18.09
N CYS A 19 17.06 15.88 17.46
CA CYS A 19 16.83 14.47 17.69
C CYS A 19 17.94 13.63 17.04
N GLU A 20 18.65 12.82 17.84
CA GLU A 20 19.74 11.96 17.35
C GLU A 20 19.23 10.82 16.43
N GLU A 21 17.94 10.47 16.52
CA GLU A 21 17.33 9.40 15.73
C GLU A 21 16.77 9.86 14.37
N CYS A 22 16.26 11.09 14.27
CA CYS A 22 15.61 11.58 13.03
C CYS A 22 16.11 12.94 12.51
N GLY A 23 17.05 13.58 13.22
CA GLY A 23 17.63 14.87 12.84
C GLY A 23 16.72 16.09 13.03
N ALA A 24 15.50 15.91 13.52
CA ALA A 24 14.56 17.02 13.69
C ALA A 24 15.03 18.00 14.79
N PRO A 25 14.97 19.32 14.57
CA PRO A 25 15.29 20.31 15.60
C PRO A 25 14.27 20.24 16.74
N VAL A 26 14.77 20.30 17.98
CA VAL A 26 13.96 20.29 19.20
C VAL A 26 13.75 21.74 19.63
N PRO A 27 12.49 22.23 19.73
CA PRO A 27 12.24 23.59 20.18
C PRO A 27 12.78 23.83 21.60
N ALA A 28 13.61 24.86 21.76
CA ALA A 28 14.06 25.29 23.08
C ALA A 28 12.86 25.80 23.89
N GLU A 29 12.68 25.29 25.11
CA GLU A 29 11.57 25.69 25.98
C GLU A 29 11.82 27.13 26.45
N ALA A 30 10.93 28.04 26.06
CA ALA A 30 10.93 29.40 26.61
C ALA A 30 10.63 29.32 28.12
N PRO A 31 11.30 30.12 28.97
CA PRO A 31 11.02 30.15 30.40
C PRO A 31 9.54 30.46 30.65
N ALA A 32 8.92 29.67 31.54
CA ALA A 32 7.53 29.84 31.92
C ALA A 32 7.27 31.28 32.43
N PRO A 33 6.16 31.93 32.01
CA PRO A 33 5.81 33.24 32.51
C PRO A 33 5.50 33.18 34.01
N PRO A 34 5.88 34.21 34.78
CA PRO A 34 5.68 34.23 36.23
C PRO A 34 4.19 34.22 36.61
N PRO A 35 3.84 33.66 37.79
CA PRO A 35 2.46 33.51 38.21
C PRO A 35 1.77 34.87 38.40
N GLN A 36 0.66 35.07 37.70
CA GLN A 36 -0.20 36.23 37.90
C GLN A 36 -0.96 36.13 39.24
N PRO A 37 -1.04 37.21 40.04
CA PRO A 37 -1.81 37.25 41.28
C PRO A 37 -3.32 37.16 41.04
N ASN A 38 -3.99 36.37 41.88
CA ASN A 38 -5.45 36.20 41.91
C ASN A 38 -6.19 37.54 41.96
N ALA A 39 -7.06 37.78 40.98
CA ALA A 39 -8.10 38.80 41.04
C ALA A 39 -9.38 38.20 41.65
N SER A 40 -9.96 38.99 42.54
CA SER A 40 -10.97 38.66 43.55
C SER A 40 -12.33 38.15 43.02
N ALA A 41 -12.96 37.31 43.85
CA ALA A 41 -14.34 36.85 43.74
C ALA A 41 -15.38 37.99 43.73
N PRO A 42 -16.52 37.84 43.03
CA PRO A 42 -17.69 38.71 43.24
C PRO A 42 -18.44 38.32 44.53
N ALA A 43 -18.94 39.35 45.23
CA ALA A 43 -19.69 39.25 46.49
C ALA A 43 -21.09 38.59 46.34
N PRO A 44 -21.71 38.11 47.44
CA PRO A 44 -23.02 37.46 47.41
C PRO A 44 -24.19 38.45 47.33
N LEU A 45 -25.21 38.14 46.53
CA LEU A 45 -26.50 38.84 46.53
C LEU A 45 -27.47 38.19 47.55
N PRO A 46 -28.30 38.97 48.28
CA PRO A 46 -29.32 38.44 49.19
C PRO A 46 -30.50 37.84 48.43
N GLY A 47 -31.02 36.71 48.93
CA GLY A 47 -32.12 35.98 48.31
C GLY A 47 -33.49 36.63 48.45
N LEU A 48 -34.40 36.26 47.55
CA LEU A 48 -35.81 35.96 47.80
C LEU A 48 -36.40 35.28 46.56
N GLY A 49 -37.03 34.12 46.72
CA GLY A 49 -37.80 33.46 45.66
C GLY A 49 -37.76 31.95 45.73
N THR A 50 -38.81 31.37 46.31
CA THR A 50 -39.07 29.94 46.44
C THR A 50 -39.08 29.18 45.10
N PRO A 51 -38.66 27.90 45.06
CA PRO A 51 -38.68 27.11 43.84
C PRO A 51 -40.10 26.63 43.49
N PRO A 52 -40.56 26.72 42.23
CA PRO A 52 -41.78 26.07 41.80
C PRO A 52 -41.56 24.56 41.59
N LYS A 53 -42.64 23.82 41.88
CA LYS A 53 -42.74 22.36 41.96
C LYS A 53 -42.22 21.62 40.72
N LYS A 54 -41.52 20.49 40.97
CA LYS A 54 -41.26 19.41 40.01
C LYS A 54 -42.57 18.98 39.32
N GLY A 55 -42.64 19.16 38.01
CA GLY A 55 -43.58 18.44 37.15
C GLY A 55 -43.05 17.03 36.83
N PRO A 56 -43.94 16.05 36.56
CA PRO A 56 -43.56 14.66 36.41
C PRO A 56 -42.86 14.39 35.06
N ALA A 57 -41.86 13.51 35.11
CA ALA A 57 -41.11 13.02 33.97
C ALA A 57 -42.01 12.22 32.99
N PRO A 58 -41.87 12.39 31.66
CA PRO A 58 -42.52 11.52 30.70
C PRO A 58 -41.73 10.20 30.55
N SER A 59 -42.32 9.14 31.08
CA SER A 59 -41.95 7.74 30.85
C SER A 59 -42.28 7.34 29.40
N LYS A 60 -41.26 7.22 28.54
CA LYS A 60 -41.43 6.57 27.25
C LYS A 60 -41.25 5.06 27.41
N LYS A 61 -42.37 4.37 27.23
CA LYS A 61 -42.57 2.93 27.27
C LYS A 61 -41.62 2.22 26.32
N GLY A 62 -40.89 1.23 26.85
CA GLY A 62 -40.12 0.29 26.05
C GLY A 62 -41.06 -0.55 25.17
N LEU A 63 -40.68 -0.69 23.91
CA LEU A 63 -41.28 -1.63 22.97
C LEU A 63 -40.53 -2.97 23.10
N PRO A 64 -41.22 -4.11 23.29
CA PRO A 64 -40.58 -5.41 23.28
C PRO A 64 -40.48 -5.91 21.83
N LEU A 65 -39.28 -6.27 21.37
CA LEU A 65 -39.15 -7.12 20.20
C LEU A 65 -38.06 -8.19 20.44
N PRO A 66 -38.47 -9.46 20.63
CA PRO A 66 -37.56 -10.60 20.59
C PRO A 66 -37.22 -10.94 19.13
N LEU A 67 -36.23 -11.82 18.93
CA LEU A 67 -35.90 -12.54 17.68
C LEU A 67 -34.66 -12.07 16.89
N ILE A 68 -33.45 -12.20 17.47
CA ILE A 68 -32.22 -12.52 16.72
C ILE A 68 -31.39 -13.54 17.53
N ILE A 69 -31.96 -14.71 17.78
CA ILE A 69 -31.20 -15.92 18.15
C ILE A 69 -31.69 -17.00 17.19
N GLY A 70 -31.18 -16.95 15.96
CA GLY A 70 -31.60 -17.87 14.90
C GLY A 70 -30.61 -17.96 13.74
N ALA A 71 -29.81 -16.92 13.49
CA ALA A 71 -28.79 -16.95 12.45
C ALA A 71 -27.43 -17.50 12.93
N GLY A 72 -27.11 -17.39 14.24
CA GLY A 72 -25.83 -17.86 14.78
C GLY A 72 -25.71 -19.39 14.93
N ALA A 73 -26.82 -20.08 15.23
CA ALA A 73 -26.80 -21.53 15.43
C ALA A 73 -26.76 -22.32 14.12
N ALA A 74 -27.34 -21.78 13.03
CA ALA A 74 -27.32 -22.44 11.72
C ALA A 74 -25.91 -22.45 11.09
N VAL A 75 -25.10 -21.40 11.32
CA VAL A 75 -23.74 -21.31 10.77
C VAL A 75 -22.76 -22.25 11.50
N VAL A 76 -22.91 -22.45 12.81
CA VAL A 76 -22.03 -23.37 13.57
C VAL A 76 -22.31 -24.84 13.23
N ILE A 77 -23.56 -25.22 12.97
CA ILE A 77 -23.92 -26.59 12.59
C ILE A 77 -23.44 -26.92 11.16
N LEU A 78 -23.39 -25.94 10.25
CA LEU A 78 -22.93 -26.15 8.88
C LEU A 78 -21.41 -26.29 8.78
N ILE A 79 -20.64 -25.66 9.67
CA ILE A 79 -19.18 -25.79 9.75
C ILE A 79 -18.77 -27.13 10.37
N ALA A 80 -19.55 -27.67 11.31
CA ALA A 80 -19.29 -28.98 11.91
C ALA A 80 -19.53 -30.17 10.96
N ALA A 81 -20.37 -30.01 9.92
CA ALA A 81 -20.71 -31.08 8.98
C ALA A 81 -19.66 -31.31 7.86
N ILE A 82 -18.72 -30.38 7.65
CA ILE A 82 -17.71 -30.49 6.57
C ILE A 82 -16.38 -31.10 7.10
N ALA A 83 -16.23 -31.27 8.41
CA ALA A 83 -14.98 -31.74 9.03
C ALA A 83 -14.87 -33.25 9.27
N ILE A 84 -15.67 -34.09 8.59
CA ILE A 84 -15.55 -35.56 8.71
C ILE A 84 -15.62 -36.23 7.33
N VAL A 85 -14.52 -36.12 6.59
CA VAL A 85 -14.10 -37.18 5.66
C VAL A 85 -12.61 -37.45 5.89
N PRO A 86 -12.24 -38.47 6.69
CA PRO A 86 -10.87 -38.95 6.73
C PRO A 86 -10.71 -40.09 5.71
N GLY A 87 -9.83 -39.90 4.73
CA GLY A 87 -9.41 -40.95 3.81
C GLY A 87 -9.06 -40.37 2.44
N LEU A 88 -8.00 -40.76 1.75
CA LEU A 88 -6.99 -41.81 1.91
C LEU A 88 -5.84 -41.33 1.02
N ILE A 89 -4.62 -41.19 1.54
CA ILE A 89 -3.44 -41.08 0.68
C ILE A 89 -2.45 -42.14 1.17
N SER A 90 -2.44 -43.25 0.45
CA SER A 90 -1.38 -44.26 0.51
C SER A 90 -0.07 -43.67 -0.02
N PRO A 91 1.09 -44.11 0.49
CA PRO A 91 2.39 -43.82 -0.11
C PRO A 91 2.63 -44.78 -1.29
N GLU A 92 3.09 -44.27 -2.43
CA GLU A 92 3.59 -45.11 -3.52
C GLU A 92 5.13 -45.06 -3.57
N PRO A 93 5.82 -46.16 -3.94
CA PRO A 93 7.12 -46.52 -3.40
C PRO A 93 8.29 -46.10 -4.29
N ALA A 94 9.47 -46.21 -3.69
CA ALA A 94 10.73 -46.37 -4.41
C ALA A 94 10.76 -47.71 -5.18
N ASN A 95 11.12 -47.70 -6.47
CA ASN A 95 12.34 -48.36 -6.99
C ASN A 95 12.40 -48.55 -8.52
N GLY A 96 13.62 -48.40 -9.05
CA GLY A 96 14.19 -49.13 -10.20
C GLY A 96 14.21 -48.37 -11.53
N SER A 97 15.22 -48.43 -12.39
CA SER A 97 16.57 -49.03 -12.39
C SER A 97 17.37 -48.46 -13.59
N LEU A 98 18.70 -48.46 -13.45
CA LEU A 98 19.87 -48.32 -14.36
C LEU A 98 19.73 -48.77 -15.86
N PRO A 99 20.74 -48.63 -16.78
CA PRO A 99 22.15 -48.16 -16.66
C PRO A 99 22.66 -47.22 -17.80
N GLY A 100 23.88 -46.69 -17.65
CA GLY A 100 24.81 -46.58 -18.78
C GLY A 100 25.45 -45.21 -19.03
N GLY A 101 26.79 -45.17 -19.03
CA GLY A 101 27.55 -44.06 -19.61
C GLY A 101 28.82 -43.69 -18.85
N THR A 102 29.81 -44.57 -18.83
CA THR A 102 31.19 -44.23 -18.43
C THR A 102 31.77 -43.23 -19.43
N ILE A 103 32.08 -42.00 -19.00
CA ILE A 103 32.92 -41.06 -19.75
C ILE A 103 34.21 -40.84 -18.94
N PRO A 104 35.41 -40.99 -19.54
CA PRO A 104 36.69 -40.81 -18.86
C PRO A 104 37.00 -39.32 -18.56
N PRO A 105 37.80 -39.01 -17.52
CA PRO A 105 38.16 -37.64 -17.20
C PRO A 105 39.21 -37.10 -18.19
N THR A 106 38.89 -35.94 -18.78
CA THR A 106 39.83 -35.10 -19.54
C THR A 106 40.86 -34.46 -18.59
N PRO A 107 42.15 -34.41 -18.94
CA PRO A 107 43.18 -33.88 -18.04
C PRO A 107 43.09 -32.36 -17.85
N THR A 108 43.12 -31.98 -16.58
CA THR A 108 43.39 -30.64 -16.05
C THR A 108 44.69 -30.07 -16.64
N SER A 109 44.59 -28.98 -17.40
CA SER A 109 45.74 -28.15 -17.76
C SER A 109 45.87 -27.05 -16.70
N SER A 110 46.83 -27.23 -15.80
CA SER A 110 47.26 -26.27 -14.80
C SER A 110 48.19 -25.26 -15.47
N LEU A 111 47.76 -24.01 -15.56
CA LEU A 111 48.65 -22.89 -15.88
C LEU A 111 49.01 -22.17 -14.58
N GLU A 112 50.30 -22.22 -14.27
CA GLU A 112 50.97 -21.50 -13.19
C GLU A 112 50.87 -19.97 -13.40
N PRO A 113 50.69 -19.17 -12.34
CA PRO A 113 50.66 -17.71 -12.46
C PRO A 113 52.09 -17.13 -12.48
N GLY A 114 52.42 -16.39 -13.54
CA GLY A 114 53.58 -15.50 -13.58
C GLY A 114 53.29 -14.16 -12.89
N PRO A 115 54.27 -13.52 -12.24
CA PRO A 115 54.06 -12.28 -11.50
C PRO A 115 54.18 -11.08 -12.46
N VAL A 116 53.23 -10.14 -12.38
CA VAL A 116 53.42 -8.79 -12.93
C VAL A 116 52.92 -7.78 -11.91
N ASP A 117 53.89 -7.13 -11.28
CA ASP A 117 53.78 -5.84 -10.61
C ASP A 117 53.15 -4.77 -11.54
N THR A 118 52.31 -3.89 -10.98
CA THR A 118 52.52 -2.43 -10.87
C THR A 118 51.19 -1.65 -10.92
N ALA A 119 51.06 -0.72 -9.96
CA ALA A 119 50.23 0.51 -9.91
C ALA A 119 48.80 0.44 -9.34
N PRO A 120 48.50 1.20 -8.26
CA PRO A 120 47.14 1.47 -7.82
C PRO A 120 46.59 2.67 -8.60
N SER A 121 45.55 2.44 -9.41
CA SER A 121 44.82 3.52 -10.10
C SER A 121 43.54 3.84 -9.33
N GLU A 122 43.50 5.09 -8.88
CA GLU A 122 42.33 5.95 -8.65
C GLU A 122 41.19 5.42 -7.77
N THR A 123 41.24 5.91 -6.53
CA THR A 123 40.11 6.45 -5.78
C THR A 123 38.86 6.68 -6.62
N GLU A 124 37.91 5.75 -6.50
CA GLU A 124 36.53 5.91 -6.93
C GLU A 124 35.90 7.00 -6.06
N VAL A 125 36.02 8.25 -6.51
CA VAL A 125 35.26 9.37 -5.96
C VAL A 125 33.81 9.12 -6.32
N ALA A 126 33.02 8.73 -5.31
CA ALA A 126 31.58 8.65 -5.38
C ALA A 126 31.01 10.00 -5.81
N VAL A 127 30.76 10.16 -7.11
CA VAL A 127 29.96 11.26 -7.65
C VAL A 127 28.51 10.95 -7.27
N GLN A 128 28.07 11.48 -6.13
CA GLN A 128 26.66 11.58 -5.85
C GLN A 128 26.05 12.60 -6.82
N VAL A 129 25.51 12.08 -7.92
CA VAL A 129 24.65 12.85 -8.83
C VAL A 129 23.35 13.14 -8.08
N THR A 130 23.29 14.29 -7.42
CA THR A 130 22.00 14.90 -7.08
C THR A 130 21.31 15.26 -8.40
N ARG A 131 20.36 14.42 -8.84
CA ARG A 131 19.47 14.77 -9.95
C ARG A 131 18.59 15.92 -9.48
N ASP A 132 18.94 17.14 -9.84
CA ASP A 132 18.03 18.28 -9.77
C ASP A 132 17.04 18.12 -10.93
N THR A 133 15.93 17.41 -10.67
CA THR A 133 14.95 17.07 -11.70
C THR A 133 14.13 18.27 -12.17
N GLY A 134 14.30 19.45 -11.55
CA GLY A 134 13.51 20.64 -11.84
C GLY A 134 12.03 20.51 -11.43
N ILE A 135 11.65 19.41 -10.79
CA ILE A 135 10.28 19.09 -10.38
C ILE A 135 10.00 19.74 -9.02
N SER A 136 8.98 20.59 -8.97
CA SER A 136 8.57 21.28 -7.75
C SER A 136 7.64 20.44 -6.88
N THR A 137 7.48 20.84 -5.61
CA THR A 137 6.45 20.26 -4.72
C THR A 137 5.05 20.44 -5.28
N GLU A 138 4.81 21.54 -6.00
CA GLU A 138 3.52 21.80 -6.65
C GLU A 138 3.26 20.77 -7.74
N ASP A 139 4.27 20.46 -8.57
CA ASP A 139 4.16 19.44 -9.62
C ASP A 139 3.84 18.06 -9.04
N ILE A 140 4.49 17.69 -7.92
CA ILE A 140 4.20 16.45 -7.18
C ILE A 140 2.75 16.44 -6.70
N ASN A 141 2.29 17.55 -6.10
CA ASN A 141 0.94 17.63 -5.57
C ASN A 141 -0.11 17.57 -6.68
N LEU A 142 0.09 18.29 -7.79
CA LEU A 142 -0.80 18.27 -8.94
C LEU A 142 -0.85 16.88 -9.59
N HIS A 143 0.31 16.25 -9.81
CA HIS A 143 0.37 14.88 -10.32
C HIS A 143 -0.36 13.91 -9.38
N PHE A 144 -0.16 14.03 -8.06
CA PHE A 144 -0.89 13.22 -7.08
C PHE A 144 -2.41 13.41 -7.20
N MET A 145 -2.88 14.65 -7.37
CA MET A 145 -4.30 14.93 -7.54
C MET A 145 -4.86 14.25 -8.80
N ASP A 146 -4.12 14.28 -9.91
CA ASP A 146 -4.51 13.62 -11.16
C ASP A 146 -4.57 12.10 -10.99
N VAL A 147 -3.54 11.48 -10.40
CA VAL A 147 -3.49 10.01 -10.30
C VAL A 147 -4.40 9.44 -9.20
N ALA A 148 -4.73 10.22 -8.17
CA ALA A 148 -5.69 9.81 -7.14
C ALA A 148 -7.15 10.03 -7.58
N PHE A 149 -7.44 11.15 -8.24
CA PHE A 149 -8.82 11.60 -8.49
C PHE A 149 -9.21 11.75 -9.97
N GLY A 150 -8.26 11.72 -10.91
CA GLY A 150 -8.44 12.03 -12.34
C GLY A 150 -9.40 11.13 -13.13
N GLY A 151 -10.01 10.13 -12.49
CA GLY A 151 -11.12 9.34 -13.03
C GLY A 151 -12.51 9.78 -12.55
N GLY A 152 -12.63 10.93 -11.90
CA GLY A 152 -13.89 11.42 -11.29
C GLY A 152 -14.16 10.86 -9.89
N ASN A 153 -13.13 10.33 -9.22
CA ASN A 153 -13.27 9.88 -7.84
C ASN A 153 -13.49 11.09 -6.92
N LEU A 154 -14.44 10.96 -6.01
CA LEU A 154 -14.76 12.00 -5.03
C LEU A 154 -14.03 11.81 -3.71
N PHE A 155 -13.52 10.59 -3.48
CA PHE A 155 -12.91 10.17 -2.24
C PHE A 155 -11.59 9.45 -2.51
N LEU A 156 -10.67 9.57 -1.57
CA LEU A 156 -9.39 8.86 -1.61
C LEU A 156 -9.61 7.38 -1.28
N GLU A 157 -9.48 6.50 -2.28
CA GLU A 157 -9.75 5.05 -2.18
C GLU A 157 -8.48 4.22 -1.96
N ARG A 158 -7.75 4.53 -0.89
CA ARG A 158 -6.53 3.82 -0.52
C ARG A 158 -6.81 2.66 0.43
N LEU A 159 -5.85 1.73 0.55
CA LEU A 159 -5.92 0.72 1.60
C LEU A 159 -6.09 1.39 2.97
N PRO A 160 -7.04 0.92 3.82
CA PRO A 160 -7.17 1.41 5.19
C PRO A 160 -5.87 1.23 5.97
N LEU A 161 -5.63 2.12 6.93
CA LEU A 161 -4.48 2.02 7.83
C LEU A 161 -4.49 0.66 8.53
N SER A 162 -3.36 -0.06 8.44
CA SER A 162 -3.25 -1.42 8.96
C SER A 162 -1.79 -1.71 9.34
N SER A 163 -1.59 -2.31 10.51
CA SER A 163 -0.30 -2.87 10.91
C SER A 163 -0.03 -4.23 10.25
N LYS A 164 -1.06 -4.88 9.68
CA LYS A 164 -0.90 -6.11 8.91
C LYS A 164 -0.39 -5.79 7.53
N ARG A 165 0.59 -6.58 7.07
CA ARG A 165 1.06 -6.53 5.69
C ARG A 165 -0.02 -7.05 4.74
N THR A 166 -0.34 -6.29 3.71
CA THR A 166 -1.24 -6.71 2.64
C THR A 166 -0.54 -7.79 1.82
N THR A 167 -1.19 -8.94 1.69
CA THR A 167 -0.68 -10.09 0.95
C THR A 167 -1.11 -10.01 -0.51
N ILE A 168 -0.17 -10.29 -1.41
CA ILE A 168 -0.43 -10.42 -2.85
C ILE A 168 -0.26 -11.90 -3.20
N SER A 169 -1.24 -12.46 -3.91
CA SER A 169 -1.16 -13.83 -4.43
C SER A 169 -1.18 -13.85 -5.95
N LEU A 170 -0.37 -14.74 -6.52
CA LEU A 170 -0.23 -14.96 -7.95
C LEU A 170 -0.82 -16.32 -8.34
N ASN A 171 -1.73 -16.34 -9.31
CA ASN A 171 -2.29 -17.55 -9.90
C ASN A 171 -1.94 -17.61 -11.39
N ALA A 172 -1.22 -18.66 -11.79
CA ALA A 172 -0.77 -18.88 -13.17
C ALA A 172 0.11 -17.76 -13.75
N GLY A 173 0.90 -17.09 -12.90
CA GLY A 173 1.93 -16.14 -13.34
C GLY A 173 3.28 -16.79 -13.54
N GLU A 174 4.15 -16.07 -14.24
CA GLU A 174 5.53 -16.43 -14.52
C GLU A 174 6.46 -16.00 -13.36
N GLU A 175 7.69 -16.51 -13.34
CA GLU A 175 8.66 -16.10 -12.32
C GLU A 175 9.07 -14.63 -12.47
N SER A 176 9.10 -14.10 -13.70
CA SER A 176 9.29 -12.67 -13.99
C SER A 176 8.23 -11.80 -13.32
N ASP A 177 6.95 -12.16 -13.45
CA ASP A 177 5.83 -11.47 -12.79
C ASP A 177 6.04 -11.41 -11.28
N LYS A 178 6.42 -12.55 -10.69
CA LYS A 178 6.68 -12.66 -9.26
C LYS A 178 7.82 -11.72 -8.84
N VAL A 179 8.95 -11.73 -9.54
CA VAL A 179 10.09 -10.85 -9.25
C VAL A 179 9.70 -9.38 -9.34
N LEU A 180 8.90 -9.01 -10.34
CA LEU A 180 8.41 -7.63 -10.52
C LEU A 180 7.50 -7.21 -9.35
N ILE A 181 6.56 -8.06 -8.94
CA ILE A 181 5.67 -7.80 -7.79
C ILE A 181 6.46 -7.67 -6.49
N GLU A 182 7.43 -8.55 -6.26
CA GLU A 182 8.24 -8.54 -5.03
C GLU A 182 9.13 -7.30 -4.97
N SER A 183 9.70 -6.90 -6.10
CA SER A 183 10.49 -5.67 -6.23
C SER A 183 9.64 -4.42 -6.03
N PHE A 184 8.43 -4.38 -6.61
CA PHE A 184 7.44 -3.34 -6.33
C PHE A 184 7.06 -3.29 -4.85
N ALA A 185 6.82 -4.44 -4.22
CA ALA A 185 6.47 -4.52 -2.81
C ALA A 185 7.58 -3.99 -1.90
N SER A 186 8.84 -4.31 -2.20
CA SER A 186 10.00 -3.75 -1.51
C SER A 186 10.07 -2.24 -1.68
N ASN A 187 9.94 -1.71 -2.91
CA ASN A 187 9.97 -0.26 -3.13
C ASN A 187 8.81 0.44 -2.42
N PHE A 188 7.59 -0.08 -2.54
CA PHE A 188 6.43 0.42 -1.81
C PHE A 188 6.69 0.47 -0.30
N ASN A 189 7.32 -0.56 0.27
CA ASN A 189 7.65 -0.60 1.70
C ASN A 189 8.69 0.43 2.12
N LEU A 190 9.58 0.86 1.23
CA LEU A 190 10.51 1.96 1.52
C LEU A 190 9.80 3.32 1.51
N LEU A 191 8.86 3.51 0.58
CA LEU A 191 8.18 4.78 0.34
C LEU A 191 6.99 5.02 1.28
N SER A 192 6.24 3.97 1.59
CA SER A 192 5.00 4.03 2.40
C SER A 192 5.30 4.11 3.90
N GLN A 193 4.67 5.05 4.59
CA GLN A 193 4.78 5.20 6.04
C GLN A 193 3.66 4.47 6.79
N SER A 194 2.53 4.21 6.14
CA SER A 194 1.30 3.82 6.83
C SER A 194 0.85 2.37 6.58
N ASN A 195 1.23 1.78 5.45
CA ASN A 195 0.90 0.41 5.06
C ASN A 195 2.15 -0.30 4.57
N LYS A 196 2.16 -1.62 4.65
CA LYS A 196 3.23 -2.44 4.10
C LYS A 196 2.65 -3.57 3.26
N LEU A 197 3.35 -3.93 2.20
CA LEU A 197 3.08 -5.11 1.40
C LEU A 197 3.94 -6.27 1.90
N PHE A 198 3.43 -7.48 1.73
CA PHE A 198 4.20 -8.69 1.98
C PHE A 198 5.13 -8.95 0.78
N GLU A 199 6.44 -8.97 1.02
CA GLU A 199 7.47 -9.04 -0.03
C GLU A 199 7.65 -10.43 -0.62
N ASN A 200 6.98 -11.45 -0.09
CA ASN A 200 7.03 -12.82 -0.63
C ASN A 200 5.67 -13.16 -1.23
N THR A 201 5.60 -13.15 -2.56
CA THR A 201 4.33 -13.34 -3.25
C THR A 201 3.88 -14.79 -3.11
N LYS A 202 2.63 -14.99 -2.66
CA LYS A 202 2.09 -16.33 -2.46
C LYS A 202 1.63 -16.93 -3.78
N THR A 203 1.94 -18.20 -4.03
CA THR A 203 1.31 -18.95 -5.12
C THR A 203 -0.09 -19.39 -4.71
N GLY A 204 -1.07 -19.23 -5.59
CA GLY A 204 -2.44 -19.72 -5.36
C GLY A 204 -3.51 -18.63 -5.43
N GLN A 205 -4.63 -18.84 -4.73
CA GLN A 205 -5.82 -17.98 -4.80
C GLN A 205 -6.13 -17.24 -3.49
N THR A 206 -5.26 -17.33 -2.49
CA THR A 206 -5.48 -16.75 -1.17
C THR A 206 -4.54 -15.58 -0.92
N GLY A 207 -5.12 -14.38 -0.86
CA GLY A 207 -4.42 -13.13 -0.63
C GLY A 207 -5.41 -11.97 -0.53
N ASP A 208 -4.97 -10.85 0.02
CA ASP A 208 -5.77 -9.62 0.09
C ASP A 208 -5.97 -9.06 -1.32
N ILE A 209 -4.88 -9.00 -2.10
CA ILE A 209 -4.87 -8.71 -3.54
C ILE A 209 -4.57 -10.01 -4.28
N ARG A 210 -5.39 -10.35 -5.28
CA ARG A 210 -5.28 -11.61 -6.03
C ARG A 210 -5.07 -11.32 -7.51
N ILE A 211 -3.94 -11.76 -8.04
CA ILE A 211 -3.59 -11.61 -9.45
C ILE A 211 -3.79 -12.95 -10.15
N LYS A 212 -4.55 -12.95 -11.24
CA LYS A 212 -4.89 -14.12 -12.03
C LYS A 212 -4.60 -13.83 -13.49
N PHE A 213 -3.89 -14.73 -14.16
CA PHE A 213 -3.69 -14.64 -15.60
C PHE A 213 -4.75 -15.46 -16.32
N LEU A 214 -5.42 -14.84 -17.29
CA LEU A 214 -6.47 -15.46 -18.09
C LEU A 214 -6.22 -15.14 -19.57
N PRO A 215 -6.49 -16.09 -20.48
CA PRO A 215 -6.47 -15.79 -21.91
C PRO A 215 -7.55 -14.77 -22.25
N SER A 216 -7.40 -14.12 -23.41
CA SER A 216 -8.30 -13.07 -23.87
C SER A 216 -9.80 -13.43 -23.79
N ASP A 217 -10.17 -14.68 -24.06
CA ASP A 217 -11.56 -15.15 -23.94
C ASP A 217 -12.04 -15.28 -22.48
N GLY A 218 -11.16 -15.65 -21.55
CA GLY A 218 -11.47 -15.71 -20.13
C GLY A 218 -11.76 -14.33 -19.55
N LEU A 219 -11.06 -13.29 -20.02
CA LEU A 219 -11.30 -11.91 -19.61
C LEU A 219 -12.67 -11.39 -20.04
N LYS A 220 -13.22 -11.84 -21.17
CA LYS A 220 -14.57 -11.45 -21.62
C LYS A 220 -15.66 -11.89 -20.65
N ALA A 221 -15.46 -13.04 -20.00
CA ALA A 221 -16.40 -13.58 -19.01
C ALA A 221 -16.40 -12.80 -17.67
N ILE A 222 -15.41 -11.95 -17.44
CA ILE A 222 -15.34 -11.11 -16.23
C ILE A 222 -16.29 -9.93 -16.38
N ASP A 223 -17.42 -10.03 -15.68
CA ASP A 223 -18.41 -8.97 -15.57
C ASP A 223 -18.01 -7.94 -14.49
N LEU A 224 -17.81 -6.69 -14.94
CA LEU A 224 -17.49 -5.53 -14.11
C LEU A 224 -18.72 -4.69 -13.76
N THR A 225 -19.91 -5.06 -14.24
CA THR A 225 -21.15 -4.29 -14.05
C THR A 225 -21.83 -4.53 -12.70
N SER A 226 -21.41 -5.55 -11.95
CA SER A 226 -21.91 -5.88 -10.61
C SER A 226 -21.42 -4.90 -9.51
N ASP A 227 -21.69 -5.24 -8.25
CA ASP A 227 -21.36 -4.46 -7.04
C ASP A 227 -19.93 -3.87 -7.01
N MET A 228 -19.78 -2.73 -6.32
CA MET A 228 -18.53 -1.98 -6.16
C MET A 228 -17.92 -1.45 -7.46
N LYS A 229 -18.76 -0.92 -8.37
CA LYS A 229 -18.32 -0.32 -9.64
C LYS A 229 -17.15 0.68 -9.50
N TRP A 230 -17.09 1.42 -8.39
CA TRP A 230 -16.02 2.37 -8.11
C TRP A 230 -14.63 1.71 -7.96
N LEU A 231 -14.57 0.44 -7.56
CA LEU A 231 -13.32 -0.33 -7.49
C LEU A 231 -13.00 -1.08 -8.79
N ASN A 232 -13.88 -1.04 -9.79
CA ASN A 232 -13.69 -1.82 -11.02
C ASN A 232 -13.00 -0.98 -12.10
N ARG A 233 -12.16 -1.61 -12.92
CA ARG A 233 -11.50 -0.96 -14.07
C ARG A 233 -11.25 -1.97 -15.17
N GLU A 234 -11.31 -1.50 -16.41
CA GLU A 234 -10.82 -2.23 -17.57
C GLU A 234 -9.74 -1.40 -18.25
N TYR A 235 -8.63 -2.05 -18.59
CA TYR A 235 -7.58 -1.48 -19.41
C TYR A 235 -7.60 -2.15 -20.77
N THR A 236 -7.58 -1.33 -21.82
CA THR A 236 -7.54 -1.80 -23.20
C THR A 236 -6.44 -1.06 -23.96
N ARG A 237 -5.79 -1.75 -24.89
CA ARG A 237 -4.80 -1.20 -25.81
C ARG A 237 -5.04 -1.79 -27.19
N ASP A 238 -5.20 -0.93 -28.19
CA ASP A 238 -5.42 -1.34 -29.58
C ASP A 238 -6.57 -2.37 -29.76
N GLY A 239 -7.63 -2.25 -28.95
CA GLY A 239 -8.79 -3.14 -28.96
C GLY A 239 -8.60 -4.47 -28.20
N ILE A 240 -7.43 -4.71 -27.60
CA ILE A 240 -7.14 -5.86 -26.75
C ILE A 240 -7.42 -5.48 -25.29
N THR A 241 -8.19 -6.29 -24.57
CA THR A 241 -8.32 -6.16 -23.12
C THR A 241 -7.02 -6.64 -22.47
N CYS A 242 -6.28 -5.72 -21.84
CA CYS A 242 -5.02 -6.00 -21.18
C CYS A 242 -5.21 -6.46 -19.74
N ALA A 243 -6.13 -5.81 -19.03
CA ALA A 243 -6.46 -6.19 -17.66
C ALA A 243 -7.88 -5.78 -17.28
N LYS A 244 -8.47 -6.53 -16.35
CA LYS A 244 -9.71 -6.19 -15.65
C LYS A 244 -9.49 -6.26 -14.16
N ILE A 245 -10.01 -5.29 -13.43
CA ILE A 245 -9.93 -5.21 -11.98
C ILE A 245 -11.35 -5.26 -11.45
N LYS A 246 -11.59 -6.17 -10.51
CA LYS A 246 -12.88 -6.32 -9.82
C LYS A 246 -12.64 -6.34 -8.32
N GLY A 247 -12.83 -5.19 -7.66
CA GLY A 247 -12.41 -5.03 -6.27
C GLY A 247 -10.89 -5.17 -6.13
N TYR A 248 -10.44 -6.21 -5.41
CA TYR A 248 -9.03 -6.55 -5.22
C TYR A 248 -8.57 -7.77 -6.02
N ASP A 249 -9.42 -8.28 -6.92
CA ASP A 249 -9.02 -9.26 -7.93
C ASP A 249 -8.54 -8.53 -9.19
N ILE A 250 -7.31 -8.80 -9.59
CA ILE A 250 -6.68 -8.36 -10.84
C ILE A 250 -6.68 -9.55 -11.80
N TYR A 251 -7.27 -9.37 -12.97
CA TYR A 251 -7.27 -10.33 -14.06
C TYR A 251 -6.43 -9.76 -15.20
N LEU A 252 -5.25 -10.32 -15.43
CA LEU A 252 -4.33 -9.92 -16.51
C LEU A 252 -4.49 -10.84 -17.71
N ASN A 253 -4.34 -10.27 -18.91
CA ASN A 253 -4.29 -11.05 -20.13
C ASN A 253 -3.01 -11.89 -20.17
N SER A 254 -3.16 -13.22 -20.16
CA SER A 254 -2.03 -14.15 -20.22
C SER A 254 -1.30 -14.12 -21.54
N ASP A 255 -1.92 -13.60 -22.59
CA ASP A 255 -1.37 -13.53 -23.94
C ASP A 255 -0.41 -12.33 -24.11
N MET A 256 -0.29 -11.47 -23.10
CA MET A 256 0.67 -10.36 -23.09
C MET A 256 2.06 -10.82 -22.64
N GLU A 257 3.08 -10.28 -23.29
CA GLU A 257 4.49 -10.53 -23.02
C GLU A 257 5.26 -9.21 -22.88
N GLY A 258 6.44 -9.27 -22.27
CA GLY A 258 7.38 -8.15 -22.15
C GLY A 258 6.79 -6.89 -21.49
N ASP A 259 7.22 -5.72 -21.95
CA ASP A 259 6.90 -4.43 -21.33
C ASP A 259 5.40 -4.16 -21.19
N MET A 260 4.58 -4.63 -22.14
CA MET A 260 3.13 -4.48 -22.05
C MET A 260 2.55 -5.26 -20.86
N ARG A 261 3.06 -6.46 -20.60
CA ARG A 261 2.66 -7.29 -19.45
C ARG A 261 3.06 -6.61 -18.15
N ASP A 262 4.31 -6.15 -18.06
CA ASP A 262 4.87 -5.50 -16.88
C ASP A 262 4.14 -4.19 -16.56
N HIS A 263 3.89 -3.36 -17.58
CA HIS A 263 3.14 -2.11 -17.45
C HIS A 263 1.76 -2.36 -16.84
N TYR A 264 0.95 -3.25 -17.43
CA TYR A 264 -0.42 -3.47 -16.96
C TYR A 264 -0.48 -4.22 -15.64
N LEU A 265 0.53 -5.02 -15.30
CA LEU A 265 0.67 -5.63 -13.98
C LEU A 265 0.87 -4.56 -12.90
N LEU A 266 1.86 -3.67 -13.06
CA LEU A 266 2.12 -2.58 -12.13
C LEU A 266 0.96 -1.57 -12.07
N ARG A 267 0.43 -1.16 -13.23
CA ARG A 267 -0.69 -0.23 -13.32
C ARG A 267 -1.93 -0.78 -12.60
N SER A 268 -2.18 -2.08 -12.69
CA SER A 268 -3.29 -2.74 -11.99
C SER A 268 -3.07 -2.82 -10.48
N LEU A 269 -1.85 -3.12 -10.05
CA LEU A 269 -1.49 -3.07 -8.63
C LEU A 269 -1.72 -1.66 -8.05
N LEU A 270 -1.16 -0.63 -8.70
CA LEU A 270 -1.33 0.76 -8.28
C LEU A 270 -2.82 1.16 -8.22
N TYR A 271 -3.63 0.72 -9.18
CA TYR A 271 -5.07 0.96 -9.15
C TYR A 271 -5.74 0.34 -7.92
N THR A 272 -5.38 -0.89 -7.53
CA THR A 272 -5.89 -1.52 -6.29
C THR A 272 -5.40 -0.83 -5.00
N LEU A 273 -4.31 -0.07 -5.09
CA LEU A 273 -3.73 0.73 -4.01
C LEU A 273 -4.30 2.17 -3.96
N GLY A 274 -5.17 2.54 -4.90
CA GLY A 274 -5.90 3.82 -4.89
C GLY A 274 -5.45 4.84 -5.93
N PHE A 275 -4.50 4.49 -6.81
CA PHE A 275 -4.11 5.35 -7.94
C PHE A 275 -5.03 5.13 -9.13
N LYS A 276 -6.22 5.72 -9.05
CA LYS A 276 -7.35 5.48 -9.94
C LYS A 276 -7.33 6.29 -11.23
N GLY A 277 -6.69 7.45 -11.22
CA GLY A 277 -6.62 8.39 -12.34
C GLY A 277 -5.41 8.15 -13.24
N ASP A 278 -5.34 8.92 -14.30
CA ASP A 278 -4.31 8.89 -15.34
C ASP A 278 -3.57 10.24 -15.37
N SER A 279 -2.35 10.26 -15.94
CA SER A 279 -1.55 11.46 -16.10
C SER A 279 -1.45 11.84 -17.58
N LEU A 280 -1.77 13.09 -17.90
CA LEU A 280 -1.70 13.62 -19.27
C LEU A 280 -0.46 14.49 -19.50
N HIS A 281 0.25 14.84 -18.43
CA HIS A 281 1.33 15.83 -18.46
C HIS A 281 2.72 15.20 -18.37
N TYR A 282 2.83 14.03 -17.72
CA TYR A 282 4.11 13.40 -17.42
C TYR A 282 4.22 12.08 -18.17
N GLN A 283 4.84 12.14 -19.35
CA GLN A 283 5.01 11.01 -20.28
C GLN A 283 5.90 9.89 -19.72
N ASP A 284 6.78 10.21 -18.77
CA ASP A 284 7.62 9.26 -18.07
C ASP A 284 6.92 8.57 -16.89
N SER A 285 5.69 8.98 -16.57
CA SER A 285 4.90 8.37 -15.50
C SER A 285 4.34 7.01 -15.90
N ILE A 286 4.27 6.08 -14.94
CA ILE A 286 3.50 4.82 -15.07
C ILE A 286 2.00 5.08 -15.33
N PHE A 287 1.52 6.28 -15.00
CA PHE A 287 0.15 6.71 -15.21
C PHE A 287 -0.06 7.45 -16.54
N ALA A 288 0.99 7.59 -17.36
CA ALA A 288 0.92 8.31 -18.63
C ALA A 288 -0.13 7.70 -19.58
N TYR A 289 -1.02 8.56 -20.08
CA TYR A 289 -2.06 8.19 -21.03
C TYR A 289 -2.02 9.11 -22.26
N PRO A 290 -2.19 8.59 -23.49
CA PRO A 290 -2.58 7.21 -23.84
C PRO A 290 -1.43 6.21 -24.06
N GLU A 291 -0.17 6.62 -23.94
CA GLU A 291 0.99 5.83 -24.35
C GLU A 291 1.11 4.51 -23.57
N ASN A 292 0.89 4.55 -22.25
CA ASN A 292 0.84 3.36 -21.37
C ASN A 292 2.02 2.38 -21.61
N THR A 293 3.25 2.90 -21.72
CA THR A 293 4.45 2.11 -22.06
C THR A 293 5.45 1.96 -20.92
N MET A 294 5.36 2.77 -19.87
CA MET A 294 6.35 2.76 -18.80
C MET A 294 6.25 1.48 -17.96
N THR A 295 7.36 0.88 -17.56
CA THR A 295 7.38 -0.38 -16.79
C THR A 295 7.94 -0.21 -15.39
N GLU A 296 8.24 1.03 -14.99
CA GLU A 296 8.80 1.40 -13.70
C GLU A 296 8.14 2.68 -13.18
N LEU A 297 8.27 2.93 -11.88
CA LEU A 297 7.82 4.19 -11.28
C LEU A 297 8.83 5.30 -11.61
N SER A 298 8.35 6.40 -12.17
CA SER A 298 9.16 7.63 -12.26
C SER A 298 9.39 8.23 -10.87
N PHE A 299 10.30 9.21 -10.78
CA PHE A 299 10.47 10.01 -9.57
C PHE A 299 9.15 10.62 -9.09
N LEU A 300 8.33 11.13 -10.01
CA LEU A 300 7.02 11.68 -9.69
C LEU A 300 6.08 10.61 -9.13
N ASP A 301 6.06 9.41 -9.71
CA ASP A 301 5.21 8.32 -9.24
C ASP A 301 5.61 7.85 -7.84
N GLU A 302 6.91 7.74 -7.56
CA GLU A 302 7.39 7.42 -6.21
C GLU A 302 6.99 8.50 -5.20
N LYS A 303 7.03 9.78 -5.59
CA LYS A 303 6.61 10.89 -4.74
C LYS A 303 5.10 10.89 -4.49
N THR A 304 4.30 10.63 -5.51
CA THR A 304 2.84 10.49 -5.32
C THR A 304 2.50 9.28 -4.45
N LEU A 305 3.29 8.20 -4.52
CA LEU A 305 3.18 7.06 -3.61
C LEU A 305 3.49 7.43 -2.16
N GLN A 306 4.58 8.18 -1.92
CA GLN A 306 4.90 8.73 -0.60
C GLN A 306 3.78 9.62 -0.06
N VAL A 307 3.17 10.46 -0.91
CA VAL A 307 2.02 11.30 -0.53
C VAL A 307 0.81 10.43 -0.18
N MET A 308 0.39 9.54 -1.09
CA MET A 308 -0.74 8.64 -0.91
C MET A 308 -0.64 7.88 0.41
N TYR A 309 0.54 7.34 0.72
CA TYR A 309 0.79 6.46 1.86
C TYR A 309 1.55 7.13 3.03
N GLY A 310 1.51 8.46 3.10
CA GLY A 310 1.99 9.25 4.23
C GLY A 310 0.99 9.34 5.39
N LEU A 311 1.46 9.76 6.57
CA LEU A 311 0.65 9.83 7.81
C LEU A 311 -0.52 10.83 7.78
N GLY A 312 -0.56 11.74 6.79
CA GLY A 312 -1.60 12.76 6.64
C GLY A 312 -2.77 12.37 5.75
N MET A 313 -2.72 11.20 5.09
CA MET A 313 -3.73 10.76 4.13
C MET A 313 -4.53 9.60 4.68
N ASN A 314 -5.86 9.70 4.67
CA ASN A 314 -6.77 8.67 5.15
C ASN A 314 -7.72 8.21 4.05
N ASN A 315 -8.07 6.93 4.07
CA ASN A 315 -9.12 6.42 3.20
C ASN A 315 -10.44 7.18 3.44
N GLY A 316 -11.13 7.56 2.37
CA GLY A 316 -12.39 8.29 2.42
C GLY A 316 -12.28 9.81 2.52
N MET A 317 -11.07 10.39 2.53
CA MET A 317 -10.90 11.85 2.45
C MET A 317 -11.46 12.39 1.13
N THR A 318 -12.17 13.52 1.19
CA THR A 318 -12.64 14.23 -0.01
C THR A 318 -11.49 14.89 -0.76
N VAL A 319 -11.73 15.26 -2.02
CA VAL A 319 -10.80 16.07 -2.82
C VAL A 319 -10.41 17.35 -2.06
N GLU A 320 -11.36 18.02 -1.39
CA GLU A 320 -11.13 19.24 -0.63
C GLU A 320 -10.28 18.98 0.63
N ASP A 321 -10.51 17.88 1.34
CA ASP A 321 -9.72 17.51 2.51
C ASP A 321 -8.26 17.28 2.10
N VAL A 322 -8.04 16.57 1.00
CA VAL A 322 -6.70 16.31 0.45
C VAL A 322 -6.03 17.60 0.00
N LYS A 323 -6.74 18.47 -0.74
CA LYS A 323 -6.19 19.79 -1.13
C LYS A 323 -5.74 20.60 0.08
N ARG A 324 -6.50 20.59 1.18
CA ARG A 324 -6.09 21.26 2.43
C ARG A 324 -4.77 20.71 2.96
N VAL A 325 -4.58 19.39 2.95
CA VAL A 325 -3.33 18.76 3.41
C VAL A 325 -2.13 19.10 2.51
N LEU A 326 -2.34 19.20 1.20
CA LEU A 326 -1.25 19.39 0.23
C LEU A 326 -0.82 20.84 0.04
N PHE A 327 -1.79 21.75 -0.08
CA PHE A 327 -1.54 23.13 -0.52
C PHE A 327 -1.68 24.16 0.61
N PHE A 328 -2.28 23.79 1.74
CA PHE A 328 -2.56 24.69 2.84
C PHE A 328 -1.88 24.16 4.12
N ARG A 329 -0.55 24.27 4.14
CA ARG A 329 0.27 24.04 5.34
C ARG A 329 0.57 25.34 6.06
#